data_AF-A0A966B887-F1
#
_entry.id   AF-A0A966B887-F1
#
_cell.length_a   1.000
_cell.length_b   1.000
_cell.length_c   1.000
_cell.angle_alpha   90.00
_cell.angle_beta   90.00
_cell.angle_gamma   90.00
#
_symmetry.space_group_name_H-M   'P 1'
#
loop_
_entity.id
_entity.type
_entity.pdbx_description
1 polymer ?
#
loop_
_entity_poly.entity_id
_entity_poly.type
_entity_poly.pdbx_seq_one_letter_code
_entity_poly.pdbx_strand_id
1 'polypeptide(L)'
;SDISELMHVSASLGELNHERFQDWEMPFTTQNARPALLAFNGDVYLGMDPTGTFGERDYTHAQKTLRILSGLYGVLRPLDLMQPYRLEMGTSLTTTRGKDLYGFWGNEITEVLNEDLAASPGANALINLASNEYFGSVKARDIDARIVAPVFLDSKDGGNYKIVSFFAKRARGAMAGWIIRERISSVKALNEFTGMGYRYEAERSKADQPVFIREDGGTV
;
A
#
# COMPACT_ATOMS: atom_id res chain seq x y z
N SER A 1 21.18 19.22 6.56
CA SER A 1 20.23 20.13 5.88
C SER A 1 18.86 19.89 6.48
N ASP A 2 17.99 20.89 6.43
CA ASP A 2 16.62 20.80 6.99
C ASP A 2 15.84 19.60 6.45
N ILE A 3 16.09 19.20 5.19
CA ILE A 3 15.47 18.02 4.55
C ILE A 3 15.91 16.70 5.21
N SER A 4 17.20 16.54 5.52
CA SER A 4 17.69 15.34 6.22
C SER A 4 17.05 15.18 7.60
N GLU A 5 16.91 16.29 8.34
CA GLU A 5 16.29 16.32 9.66
C GLU A 5 14.79 16.03 9.59
N LEU A 6 14.08 16.70 8.67
CA LEU A 6 12.65 16.52 8.45
C LEU A 6 12.28 15.07 8.08
N MET A 7 13.11 14.40 7.29
CA MET A 7 12.85 13.06 6.78
C MET A 7 13.53 11.95 7.57
N HIS A 8 14.34 12.29 8.58
CA HIS A 8 15.17 11.37 9.34
C HIS A 8 16.04 10.47 8.45
N VAL A 9 16.77 11.09 7.51
CA VAL A 9 17.66 10.40 6.55
C VAL A 9 19.11 10.89 6.64
N SER A 10 20.03 10.14 6.04
CA SER A 10 21.43 10.55 5.91
C SER A 10 21.56 11.87 5.13
N ALA A 11 22.70 12.56 5.28
CA ALA A 11 23.00 13.76 4.50
C ALA A 11 22.94 13.50 2.99
N SER A 12 23.52 12.40 2.53
CA SER A 12 23.50 11.99 1.11
C SER A 12 22.09 11.77 0.57
N LEU A 13 21.21 11.16 1.37
CA LEU A 13 19.81 10.98 0.99
C LEU A 13 19.02 12.29 1.08
N GLY A 14 19.37 13.19 2.00
CA GLY A 14 18.78 14.51 2.07
C GLY A 14 19.06 15.33 0.82
N GLU A 15 20.32 15.35 0.37
CA GLU A 15 20.73 16.05 -0.86
C GLU A 15 20.01 15.48 -2.09
N LEU A 16 19.98 14.15 -2.23
CA LEU A 16 19.27 13.50 -3.33
C LEU A 16 17.77 13.87 -3.36
N ASN A 17 17.11 13.99 -2.21
CA ASN A 17 15.70 14.38 -2.18
C ASN A 17 15.52 15.88 -2.40
N HIS A 18 16.48 16.71 -1.99
CA HIS A 18 16.49 18.12 -2.35
C HIS A 18 16.53 18.30 -3.88
N GLU A 19 17.46 17.62 -4.57
CA GLU A 19 17.55 17.62 -6.04
C GLU A 19 16.24 17.15 -6.67
N ARG A 20 15.67 16.04 -6.21
CA ARG A 20 14.38 15.54 -6.72
C ARG A 20 13.23 16.53 -6.60
N PHE A 21 13.21 17.35 -5.54
CA PHE A 21 12.18 18.38 -5.40
C PHE A 21 12.41 19.58 -6.32
N GLN A 22 13.68 19.92 -6.62
CA GLN A 22 14.02 20.97 -7.58
C GLN A 22 13.72 20.54 -9.02
N ASP A 23 14.00 19.27 -9.35
CA ASP A 23 13.78 18.68 -10.66
C ASP A 23 12.31 18.30 -10.88
N TRP A 24 11.45 18.45 -9.87
CA TRP A 24 10.05 18.09 -9.99
C TRP A 24 9.32 19.02 -10.95
N GLU A 25 8.77 18.46 -12.02
CA GLU A 25 8.09 19.26 -13.03
C GLU A 25 6.92 18.55 -13.71
N MET A 26 5.99 19.35 -14.22
CA MET A 26 4.89 18.92 -15.07
C MET A 26 5.03 19.53 -16.47
N PRO A 27 4.55 18.86 -17.53
CA PRO A 27 3.76 17.62 -17.51
C PRO A 27 4.61 16.36 -17.30
N PHE A 28 4.00 15.33 -16.71
CA PHE A 28 4.61 14.00 -16.61
C PHE A 28 4.54 13.28 -17.95
N THR A 29 5.67 12.70 -18.32
CA THR A 29 5.87 11.95 -19.56
C THR A 29 6.67 10.68 -19.25
N THR A 30 6.71 9.72 -20.18
CA THR A 30 7.53 8.52 -20.00
C THR A 30 9.04 8.80 -19.98
N GLN A 31 9.46 10.02 -20.31
CA GLN A 31 10.84 10.47 -20.28
C GLN A 31 11.26 10.93 -18.87
N ASN A 32 10.38 11.61 -18.14
CA ASN A 32 10.68 12.17 -16.81
C ASN A 32 9.98 11.43 -15.65
N ALA A 33 9.02 10.56 -15.92
CA ALA A 33 8.23 9.86 -14.91
C ALA A 33 8.02 8.38 -15.26
N ARG A 34 7.62 7.59 -14.25
CA ARG A 34 7.35 6.15 -14.40
C ARG A 34 6.00 5.77 -13.77
N PRO A 35 5.32 4.72 -14.29
CA PRO A 35 4.12 4.17 -13.65
C PRO A 35 4.37 3.83 -12.18
N ALA A 36 3.49 4.27 -11.28
CA ALA A 36 3.67 4.15 -9.83
C ALA A 36 3.97 2.72 -9.37
N LEU A 37 3.20 1.73 -9.85
CA LEU A 37 3.38 0.32 -9.48
C LEU A 37 4.74 -0.25 -9.92
N LEU A 38 5.36 0.34 -10.95
CA LEU A 38 6.66 -0.05 -11.48
C LEU A 38 7.82 0.80 -10.95
N ALA A 39 7.51 1.93 -10.30
CA ALA A 39 8.50 2.84 -9.73
C ALA A 39 8.87 2.49 -8.29
N PHE A 40 7.90 2.02 -7.50
CA PHE A 40 8.15 1.64 -6.11
C PHE A 40 8.81 0.25 -6.00
N ASN A 41 9.74 0.09 -5.05
CA ASN A 41 10.59 -1.10 -4.93
C ASN A 41 10.79 -1.62 -3.48
N GLY A 42 9.86 -1.33 -2.57
CA GLY A 42 9.89 -1.83 -1.18
C GLY A 42 9.30 -3.23 -0.99
N ASP A 43 9.32 -3.75 0.25
CA ASP A 43 8.85 -5.11 0.59
C ASP A 43 7.44 -5.45 0.10
N VAL A 44 6.51 -4.48 0.13
CA VAL A 44 5.16 -4.67 -0.41
C VAL A 44 5.21 -4.96 -1.92
N TYR A 45 6.02 -4.22 -2.67
CA TYR A 45 6.14 -4.37 -4.12
C TYR A 45 6.94 -5.63 -4.49
N LEU A 46 7.94 -6.00 -3.68
CA LEU A 46 8.62 -7.29 -3.81
C LEU A 46 7.70 -8.48 -3.56
N GLY A 47 6.78 -8.38 -2.60
CA GLY A 47 5.77 -9.40 -2.35
C GLY A 47 4.72 -9.50 -3.46
N MET A 48 4.36 -8.37 -4.07
CA MET A 48 3.41 -8.33 -5.19
C MET A 48 4.01 -8.84 -6.51
N ASP A 49 5.29 -8.56 -6.74
CA ASP A 49 6.06 -8.87 -7.96
C ASP A 49 5.31 -8.60 -9.27
N PRO A 50 4.89 -7.33 -9.53
CA PRO A 50 4.15 -6.99 -10.74
C PRO A 50 4.98 -7.23 -12.01
N THR A 51 6.30 -6.97 -11.97
CA THR A 51 7.18 -7.15 -13.13
C THR A 51 7.39 -8.62 -13.50
N GLY A 52 7.43 -9.53 -12.52
CA GLY A 52 7.61 -10.96 -12.75
C GLY A 52 6.32 -11.73 -13.00
N THR A 53 5.18 -11.23 -12.50
CA THR A 53 3.94 -12.02 -12.48
C THR A 53 2.73 -11.43 -13.22
N PHE A 54 2.70 -10.13 -13.54
CA PHE A 54 1.53 -9.51 -14.18
C PHE A 54 1.64 -9.53 -15.70
N GLY A 55 0.55 -9.94 -16.36
CA GLY A 55 0.30 -9.65 -17.78
C GLY A 55 -0.49 -8.36 -17.99
N GLU A 56 -0.71 -7.97 -19.25
CA GLU A 56 -1.46 -6.75 -19.62
C GLU A 56 -2.87 -6.68 -18.99
N ARG A 57 -3.56 -7.82 -18.94
CA ARG A 57 -4.88 -7.93 -18.30
C ARG A 57 -4.82 -7.71 -16.80
N ASP A 58 -3.71 -8.02 -16.15
CA ASP A 58 -3.52 -7.80 -14.71
C ASP A 58 -3.27 -6.34 -14.43
N TYR A 59 -2.43 -5.66 -15.22
CA TYR A 59 -2.26 -4.20 -15.13
C TYR A 59 -3.58 -3.45 -15.38
N THR A 60 -4.35 -3.87 -16.38
CA THR A 60 -5.67 -3.29 -16.69
C THR A 60 -6.65 -3.47 -15.51
N HIS A 61 -6.61 -4.63 -14.86
CA HIS A 61 -7.45 -4.89 -13.70
C HIS A 61 -6.99 -4.11 -12.47
N ALA A 62 -5.69 -4.13 -12.17
CA ALA A 62 -5.07 -3.39 -11.09
C ALA A 62 -5.39 -1.89 -11.19
N GLN A 63 -5.39 -1.32 -12.41
CA GLN A 63 -5.74 0.09 -12.62
C GLN A 63 -7.15 0.44 -12.11
N LYS A 64 -8.07 -0.54 -12.10
CA LYS A 64 -9.44 -0.39 -11.62
C LYS A 64 -9.59 -0.67 -10.12
N THR A 65 -8.80 -1.58 -9.56
CA THR A 65 -9.06 -2.15 -8.23
C THR A 65 -7.98 -1.90 -7.18
N LEU A 66 -6.78 -1.44 -7.58
CA LEU A 66 -5.68 -1.14 -6.67
C LEU A 66 -5.47 0.38 -6.57
N ARG A 67 -5.26 0.86 -5.34
CA ARG A 67 -4.83 2.23 -5.05
C ARG A 67 -3.63 2.22 -4.12
N ILE A 68 -2.69 3.12 -4.38
CA ILE A 68 -1.45 3.29 -3.61
C ILE A 68 -1.53 4.65 -2.91
N LEU A 69 -1.53 4.65 -1.58
CA LEU A 69 -1.49 5.88 -0.79
C LEU A 69 -0.08 6.49 -0.85
N SER A 70 -0.01 7.81 -0.99
CA SER A 70 1.23 8.56 -1.19
C SER A 70 1.20 9.85 -0.37
N GLY A 71 2.29 10.17 0.34
CA GLY A 71 2.40 11.45 1.04
C GLY A 71 2.39 12.66 0.11
N LEU A 72 2.98 12.53 -1.09
CA LEU A 72 3.07 13.60 -2.08
C LEU A 72 1.90 13.64 -3.07
N TYR A 73 1.43 12.47 -3.52
CA TYR A 73 0.41 12.36 -4.56
C TYR A 73 -0.99 12.03 -4.02
N GLY A 74 -1.13 11.80 -2.72
CA GLY A 74 -2.39 11.41 -2.09
C GLY A 74 -2.78 9.98 -2.45
N VAL A 75 -3.40 9.80 -3.61
CA VAL A 75 -3.84 8.49 -4.14
C VAL A 75 -3.30 8.32 -5.55
N LEU A 76 -2.57 7.22 -5.78
CA LEU A 76 -2.06 6.82 -7.09
C LEU A 76 -2.76 5.55 -7.57
N ARG A 77 -3.11 5.52 -8.85
CA ARG A 77 -3.41 4.28 -9.57
C ARG A 77 -2.13 3.63 -10.07
N PRO A 78 -2.09 2.30 -10.27
CA PRO A 78 -0.91 1.57 -10.71
C PRO A 78 -0.14 2.17 -11.89
N LEU A 79 -0.84 2.70 -12.89
CA LEU A 79 -0.28 3.24 -14.13
C LEU A 79 -0.19 4.77 -14.16
N ASP A 80 -0.55 5.46 -13.07
CA ASP A 80 -0.31 6.89 -12.99
C ASP A 80 1.21 7.14 -13.01
N LEU A 81 1.64 8.07 -13.86
CA LEU A 81 3.04 8.48 -13.92
C LEU A 81 3.37 9.27 -12.66
N MET A 82 4.53 8.97 -12.07
CA MET A 82 5.09 9.72 -10.96
C MET A 82 6.58 9.97 -11.15
N GLN A 83 7.03 11.12 -10.68
CA GLN A 83 8.44 11.43 -10.52
C GLN A 83 8.96 10.94 -9.16
N PRO A 84 10.26 10.63 -9.04
CA PRO A 84 10.84 10.14 -7.80
C PRO A 84 10.72 11.19 -6.69
N TYR A 85 10.33 10.73 -5.51
CA TYR A 85 10.23 11.59 -4.33
C TYR A 85 10.50 10.75 -3.07
N ARG A 86 10.69 11.43 -1.93
CA ARG A 86 10.56 10.81 -0.61
C ARG A 86 9.78 11.75 0.28
N LEU A 87 8.56 11.37 0.61
CA LEU A 87 7.69 12.10 1.53
C LEU A 87 6.70 11.10 2.12
N GLU A 88 7.04 10.58 3.29
CA GLU A 88 6.21 9.58 3.98
C GLU A 88 4.99 10.27 4.59
N MET A 89 3.85 9.57 4.67
CA MET A 89 2.61 10.17 5.18
C MET A 89 2.76 10.68 6.63
N GLY A 90 3.62 10.04 7.42
CA GLY A 90 3.92 10.45 8.79
C GLY A 90 4.83 11.68 8.94
N THR A 91 5.32 12.29 7.86
CA THR A 91 6.22 13.46 7.94
C THR A 91 5.49 14.68 8.51
N SER A 92 6.05 15.28 9.56
CA SER A 92 5.57 16.52 10.19
C SER A 92 5.94 17.75 9.34
N LEU A 93 5.36 17.85 8.15
CA LEU A 93 5.53 19.00 7.26
C LEU A 93 4.41 20.02 7.49
N THR A 94 4.76 21.19 8.04
CA THR A 94 3.81 22.28 8.20
C THR A 94 3.53 22.95 6.85
N THR A 95 2.25 23.09 6.52
CA THR A 95 1.73 23.71 5.31
C THR A 95 0.68 24.75 5.68
N THR A 96 0.20 25.52 4.71
CA THR A 96 -0.94 26.43 4.91
C THR A 96 -2.24 25.69 5.29
N ARG A 97 -2.31 24.38 5.06
CA ARG A 97 -3.48 23.53 5.29
C ARG A 97 -3.41 22.70 6.57
N GLY A 98 -2.26 22.66 7.26
CA GLY A 98 -2.11 21.86 8.47
C GLY A 98 -0.66 21.71 8.92
N LYS A 99 -0.47 21.17 10.13
CA LYS A 99 0.85 20.95 10.74
C LYS A 99 1.60 19.71 10.22
N ASP A 100 0.89 18.85 9.50
CA ASP A 100 1.35 17.56 8.98
C ASP A 100 0.56 17.20 7.70
N LEU A 101 0.96 16.10 7.05
CA LEU A 101 0.31 15.66 5.81
C LEU A 101 -1.12 15.13 6.00
N TYR A 102 -1.47 14.64 7.20
CA TYR A 102 -2.85 14.25 7.51
C TYR A 102 -3.78 15.47 7.49
N GLY A 103 -3.34 16.59 8.05
CA GLY A 103 -4.04 17.87 7.97
C GLY A 103 -4.07 18.43 6.56
N PHE A 104 -2.95 18.35 5.83
CA PHE A 104 -2.87 18.80 4.44
C PHE A 104 -3.91 18.10 3.55
N TRP A 105 -3.95 16.77 3.56
CA TRP A 105 -4.88 16.00 2.73
C TRP A 105 -6.33 16.07 3.20
N GLY A 106 -6.57 16.29 4.49
CA GLY A 106 -7.92 16.43 5.03
C GLY A 106 -8.81 15.23 4.67
N ASN A 107 -9.83 15.46 3.85
CA ASN A 107 -10.76 14.43 3.36
C ASN A 107 -10.52 14.00 1.91
N GLU A 108 -9.63 14.68 1.15
CA GLU A 108 -9.48 14.48 -0.30
C GLU A 108 -9.15 13.03 -0.66
N ILE A 109 -8.26 12.39 0.10
CA ILE A 109 -7.92 10.98 -0.09
C ILE A 109 -9.16 10.08 0.07
N THR A 110 -10.02 10.37 1.04
CA THR A 110 -11.21 9.55 1.30
C THR A 110 -12.26 9.74 0.21
N GLU A 111 -12.45 10.98 -0.25
CA GLU A 111 -13.36 11.32 -1.35
C GLU A 111 -12.94 10.61 -2.64
N VAL A 112 -11.66 10.67 -3.02
CA VAL A 112 -11.13 9.96 -4.19
C VAL A 112 -11.32 8.45 -4.06
N LEU A 113 -11.05 7.87 -2.88
CA LEU A 113 -11.26 6.44 -2.66
C LEU A 113 -12.73 6.02 -2.80
N ASN A 114 -13.69 6.84 -2.35
CA ASN A 114 -15.12 6.57 -2.52
C ASN A 114 -15.54 6.64 -3.99
N GLU A 115 -15.06 7.63 -4.74
CA GLU A 115 -15.27 7.71 -6.19
C GLU A 115 -14.73 6.47 -6.91
N ASP A 116 -13.50 6.07 -6.56
CA ASP A 116 -12.85 4.88 -7.11
C ASP A 116 -13.56 3.58 -6.73
N LEU A 117 -14.06 3.46 -5.49
CA LEU A 117 -14.87 2.33 -5.03
C LEU A 117 -16.18 2.23 -5.81
N ALA A 118 -16.87 3.35 -6.03
CA ALA A 118 -18.11 3.39 -6.80
C ALA A 118 -17.90 2.96 -8.27
N ALA A 119 -16.73 3.25 -8.84
CA ALA A 119 -16.36 2.86 -10.20
C ALA A 119 -15.73 1.44 -10.28
N SER A 120 -15.33 0.86 -9.14
CA SER A 120 -14.63 -0.42 -9.09
C SER A 120 -15.55 -1.60 -9.41
N PRO A 121 -15.09 -2.60 -10.18
CA PRO A 121 -15.85 -3.84 -10.37
C PRO A 121 -15.80 -4.72 -9.11
N GLY A 122 -16.91 -5.39 -8.81
CA GLY A 122 -16.98 -6.43 -7.78
C GLY A 122 -17.79 -6.02 -6.54
N ALA A 123 -17.48 -6.64 -5.41
CA ALA A 123 -18.15 -6.35 -4.15
C ALA A 123 -17.78 -4.94 -3.64
N ASN A 124 -18.73 -4.27 -3.00
CA ASN A 124 -18.50 -2.97 -2.36
C ASN A 124 -17.69 -3.13 -1.05
N ALA A 125 -16.39 -3.35 -1.19
CA ALA A 125 -15.46 -3.56 -0.09
C ALA A 125 -14.08 -2.96 -0.38
N LEU A 126 -13.50 -2.31 0.64
CA LEU A 126 -12.12 -1.83 0.64
C LEU A 126 -11.24 -2.83 1.40
N ILE A 127 -10.29 -3.44 0.70
CA ILE A 127 -9.31 -4.34 1.33
C ILE A 127 -8.09 -3.51 1.76
N ASN A 128 -8.00 -3.22 3.05
CA ASN A 128 -6.91 -2.41 3.61
C ASN A 128 -5.65 -3.27 3.82
N LEU A 129 -4.72 -3.15 2.87
CA LEU A 129 -3.38 -3.73 2.92
C LEU A 129 -2.30 -2.66 3.13
N ALA A 130 -2.67 -1.43 3.46
CA ALA A 130 -1.74 -0.35 3.78
C ALA A 130 -1.18 -0.49 5.20
N SER A 131 -0.10 0.24 5.51
CA SER A 131 0.31 0.43 6.91
C SER A 131 -0.66 1.38 7.62
N ASN A 132 -0.67 1.34 8.95
CA ASN A 132 -1.48 2.28 9.74
C ASN A 132 -1.07 3.74 9.50
N GLU A 133 0.21 3.99 9.20
CA GLU A 133 0.71 5.33 8.86
C GLU A 133 0.00 5.88 7.62
N TYR A 134 0.00 5.11 6.53
CA TYR A 134 -0.67 5.55 5.31
C TYR A 134 -2.20 5.54 5.46
N PHE A 135 -2.78 4.49 6.06
CA PHE A 135 -4.23 4.40 6.24
C PHE A 135 -4.79 5.47 7.21
N GLY A 136 -3.96 6.06 8.07
CA GLY A 136 -4.35 7.19 8.92
C GLY A 136 -4.76 8.45 8.13
N SER A 137 -4.38 8.54 6.86
CA SER A 137 -4.85 9.58 5.94
C SER A 137 -6.28 9.35 5.42
N VAL A 138 -6.83 8.15 5.61
CA VAL A 138 -8.19 7.77 5.21
C VAL A 138 -9.13 7.92 6.40
N LYS A 139 -10.26 8.62 6.22
CA LYS A 139 -11.31 8.72 7.23
C LYS A 139 -12.19 7.48 7.15
N ALA A 140 -11.78 6.42 7.84
CA ALA A 140 -12.43 5.10 7.77
C ALA A 140 -13.95 5.11 8.06
N ARG A 141 -14.45 6.09 8.82
CA ARG A 141 -15.90 6.24 9.10
C ARG A 141 -16.69 6.77 7.91
N ASP A 142 -16.01 7.43 6.98
CA ASP A 142 -16.60 8.12 5.83
C ASP A 142 -16.37 7.32 4.54
N ILE A 143 -15.83 6.09 4.64
CA ILE A 143 -15.70 5.19 3.50
C ILE A 143 -17.04 4.50 3.24
N ASP A 144 -17.54 4.60 2.01
CA ASP A 144 -18.84 4.08 1.57
C ASP A 144 -18.81 2.59 1.20
N ALA A 145 -18.01 1.81 1.93
CA ALA A 145 -17.78 0.39 1.68
C ALA A 145 -17.43 -0.38 2.95
N ARG A 146 -17.56 -1.71 2.90
CA ARG A 146 -17.05 -2.58 3.97
C ARG A 146 -15.52 -2.56 3.97
N ILE A 147 -14.90 -2.11 5.05
CA ILE A 147 -13.43 -2.16 5.19
C ILE A 147 -13.03 -3.51 5.77
N VAL A 148 -12.13 -4.23 5.10
CA VAL A 148 -11.55 -5.49 5.56
C VAL A 148 -10.04 -5.31 5.68
N ALA A 149 -9.48 -5.63 6.84
CA ALA A 149 -8.05 -5.45 7.12
C ALA A 149 -7.37 -6.78 7.48
N PRO A 150 -6.87 -7.54 6.47
CA PRO A 150 -6.13 -8.77 6.71
C PRO A 150 -4.92 -8.58 7.62
N VAL A 151 -4.71 -9.52 8.54
CA VAL A 151 -3.57 -9.54 9.46
C VAL A 151 -2.69 -10.75 9.17
N PHE A 152 -1.39 -10.52 9.05
CA PHE A 152 -0.39 -11.56 8.82
C PHE A 152 0.43 -11.75 10.09
N LEU A 153 0.41 -12.95 10.65
CA LEU A 153 1.16 -13.32 11.84
C LEU A 153 2.15 -14.42 11.52
N ASP A 154 3.33 -14.30 12.10
CA ASP A 154 4.41 -15.26 11.98
C ASP A 154 4.70 -15.84 13.36
N SER A 155 4.97 -17.15 13.38
CA SER A 155 5.54 -17.84 14.53
C SER A 155 6.93 -18.35 14.18
N LYS A 156 7.85 -18.22 15.13
CA LYS A 156 9.18 -18.83 15.04
C LYS A 156 9.20 -20.06 15.95
N ASP A 157 9.64 -21.20 15.42
CA ASP A 157 9.82 -22.46 16.16
C ASP A 157 8.57 -22.90 16.94
N GLY A 158 7.37 -22.68 16.40
CA GLY A 158 6.10 -23.05 17.04
C GLY A 158 5.72 -22.18 18.25
N GLY A 159 6.40 -21.05 18.46
CA GLY A 159 6.08 -20.08 19.50
C GLY A 159 4.84 -19.23 19.23
N ASN A 160 4.72 -18.12 19.96
CA ASN A 160 3.56 -17.22 19.83
C ASN A 160 3.55 -16.49 18.48
N TYR A 161 2.38 -16.52 17.83
CA TYR A 161 2.12 -15.75 16.61
C TYR A 161 2.12 -14.25 16.87
N LYS A 162 2.90 -13.51 16.09
CA LYS A 162 3.01 -12.04 16.16
C LYS A 162 3.25 -11.43 14.79
N ILE A 163 2.96 -10.15 14.65
CA ILE A 163 3.29 -9.41 13.43
C ILE A 163 4.80 -9.23 13.36
N VAL A 164 5.43 -9.76 12.31
CA VAL A 164 6.81 -9.44 11.95
C VAL A 164 6.77 -8.47 10.77
N SER A 165 7.16 -7.22 11.00
CA SER A 165 6.87 -6.08 10.10
C SER A 165 7.33 -6.30 8.65
N PHE A 166 8.52 -6.87 8.46
CA PHE A 166 9.07 -7.20 7.15
C PHE A 166 8.21 -8.24 6.41
N PHE A 167 7.88 -9.36 7.07
CA PHE A 167 7.05 -10.41 6.47
C PHE A 167 5.62 -9.94 6.23
N ALA A 168 5.04 -9.19 7.17
CA ALA A 168 3.70 -8.63 7.00
C ALA A 168 3.62 -7.65 5.82
N LYS A 169 4.66 -6.84 5.57
CA LYS A 169 4.74 -5.98 4.38
C LYS A 169 4.75 -6.80 3.09
N ARG A 170 5.60 -7.84 3.02
CA ARG A 170 5.64 -8.73 1.85
C ARG A 170 4.33 -9.47 1.63
N ALA A 171 3.72 -9.98 2.70
CA ALA A 171 2.46 -10.71 2.65
C ALA A 171 1.30 -9.84 2.16
N ARG A 172 1.24 -8.57 2.58
CA ARG A 172 0.29 -7.58 2.04
C ARG A 172 0.43 -7.40 0.54
N GLY A 173 1.67 -7.27 0.07
CA GLY A 173 2.01 -7.25 -1.35
C GLY A 173 1.52 -8.49 -2.10
N ALA A 174 1.88 -9.66 -1.57
CA ALA A 174 1.51 -10.95 -2.16
C ALA A 174 0.00 -11.14 -2.22
N MET A 175 -0.74 -10.73 -1.18
CA MET A 175 -2.20 -10.79 -1.18
C MET A 175 -2.80 -9.83 -2.21
N ALA A 176 -2.33 -8.59 -2.31
CA ALA A 176 -2.82 -7.65 -3.31
C ALA A 176 -2.54 -8.17 -4.74
N GLY A 177 -1.34 -8.69 -5.00
CA GLY A 177 -0.98 -9.31 -6.28
C GLY A 177 -1.84 -10.52 -6.60
N TRP A 178 -2.10 -11.39 -5.62
CA TRP A 178 -2.97 -12.55 -5.78
C TRP A 178 -4.43 -12.15 -6.05
N ILE A 179 -4.99 -11.17 -5.32
CA ILE A 179 -6.33 -10.64 -5.56
C ILE A 179 -6.46 -10.20 -7.01
N ILE A 180 -5.46 -9.48 -7.52
CA ILE A 180 -5.42 -9.01 -8.90
C ILE A 180 -5.36 -10.20 -9.85
N ARG A 181 -4.33 -11.05 -9.76
CA ARG A 181 -4.07 -12.14 -10.72
C ARG A 181 -5.20 -13.16 -10.78
N GLU A 182 -5.76 -13.54 -9.63
CA GLU A 182 -6.84 -14.53 -9.54
C GLU A 182 -8.25 -13.92 -9.64
N ARG A 183 -8.35 -12.60 -9.85
CA ARG A 183 -9.63 -11.86 -9.99
C ARG A 183 -10.58 -12.10 -8.83
N ILE A 184 -10.06 -12.05 -7.61
CA ILE A 184 -10.82 -12.27 -6.39
C ILE A 184 -11.85 -11.15 -6.23
N SER A 185 -13.13 -11.52 -6.24
CA SER A 185 -14.26 -10.58 -6.33
C SER A 185 -15.19 -10.59 -5.11
N SER A 186 -14.85 -11.35 -4.06
CA SER A 186 -15.60 -11.39 -2.80
C SER A 186 -14.69 -11.41 -1.58
N VAL A 187 -15.16 -10.80 -0.49
CA VAL A 187 -14.42 -10.77 0.80
C VAL A 187 -14.19 -12.18 1.35
N LYS A 188 -15.15 -13.09 1.19
CA LYS A 188 -15.04 -14.45 1.71
C LYS A 188 -13.91 -15.24 1.03
N ALA A 189 -13.70 -15.01 -0.26
CA ALA A 189 -12.65 -15.69 -1.02
C ALA A 189 -11.24 -15.32 -0.53
N LEU A 190 -11.05 -14.20 0.19
CA LEU A 190 -9.74 -13.86 0.77
C LEU A 190 -9.19 -14.97 1.67
N ASN A 191 -10.06 -15.76 2.31
CA ASN A 191 -9.66 -16.87 3.18
C ASN A 191 -8.92 -17.99 2.42
N GLU A 192 -8.98 -18.00 1.09
CA GLU A 192 -8.28 -18.96 0.22
C GLU A 192 -6.83 -18.57 -0.06
N PHE A 193 -6.37 -17.40 0.41
CA PHE A 193 -5.00 -16.96 0.23
C PHE A 193 -4.00 -17.90 0.94
N THR A 194 -3.09 -18.47 0.16
CA THR A 194 -2.02 -19.36 0.62
C THR A 194 -0.61 -18.84 0.28
N GLY A 195 -0.51 -17.59 -0.17
CA GLY A 195 0.76 -17.00 -0.63
C GLY A 195 1.81 -16.96 0.47
N MET A 196 3.07 -17.16 0.09
CA MET A 196 4.24 -17.11 0.98
C MET A 196 4.20 -18.08 2.18
N GLY A 197 3.39 -19.15 2.12
CA GLY A 197 3.24 -20.13 3.20
C GLY A 197 2.26 -19.71 4.31
N TYR A 198 1.53 -18.61 4.13
CA TYR A 198 0.44 -18.24 5.02
C TYR A 198 -0.79 -19.14 4.81
N ARG A 199 -1.62 -19.27 5.84
CA ARG A 199 -2.95 -19.89 5.78
C ARG A 199 -3.94 -19.12 6.63
N TYR A 200 -5.20 -19.07 6.22
CA TYR A 200 -6.27 -18.49 7.04
C TYR A 200 -6.46 -19.26 8.36
N GLU A 201 -6.66 -18.54 9.47
CA GLU A 201 -6.92 -19.11 10.79
C GLU A 201 -8.24 -18.56 11.34
N ALA A 202 -9.27 -19.41 11.34
CA ALA A 202 -10.62 -19.02 11.74
C ALA A 202 -10.71 -18.55 13.20
N GLU A 203 -9.97 -19.19 14.11
CA GLU A 203 -10.05 -18.93 15.55
C GLU A 203 -9.56 -17.54 15.96
N ARG A 204 -8.58 -16.97 15.24
CA ARG A 204 -8.10 -15.60 15.49
C ARG A 204 -8.81 -14.54 14.65
N SER A 205 -9.57 -14.97 13.65
CA SER A 205 -10.21 -14.07 12.70
C SER A 205 -11.45 -13.42 13.26
N LYS A 206 -11.68 -12.16 12.86
CA LYS A 206 -12.96 -11.45 13.03
C LYS A 206 -13.55 -11.20 11.65
N ALA A 207 -14.84 -10.82 11.61
CA ALA A 207 -15.57 -10.61 10.35
C ALA A 207 -14.81 -9.73 9.34
N ASP A 208 -14.22 -8.63 9.79
CA ASP A 208 -13.51 -7.63 8.96
C ASP A 208 -11.99 -7.66 9.16
N GLN A 209 -11.49 -8.68 9.86
CA GLN A 209 -10.08 -8.82 10.18
C GLN A 209 -9.69 -10.30 10.06
N PRO A 210 -9.63 -10.84 8.82
CA PRO A 210 -9.17 -12.20 8.61
C PRO A 210 -7.68 -12.30 8.98
N VAL A 211 -7.35 -13.32 9.77
CA VAL A 211 -6.00 -13.57 10.24
C VAL A 211 -5.40 -14.70 9.42
N PHE A 212 -4.19 -14.46 8.94
CA PHE A 212 -3.37 -15.41 8.20
C PHE A 212 -2.11 -15.69 9.00
N ILE A 213 -1.83 -16.97 9.23
CA ILE A 213 -0.69 -17.41 10.02
C ILE A 213 0.32 -18.17 9.18
N ARG A 214 1.59 -17.99 9.50
CA ARG A 214 2.71 -18.72 8.91
C ARG A 214 3.64 -19.21 10.00
N GLU A 215 4.08 -20.45 9.89
CA GLU A 215 5.14 -21.01 10.72
C GLU A 215 6.45 -20.85 9.96
N ASP A 216 7.36 -20.08 10.51
CA ASP A 216 8.73 -20.00 10.00
C ASP A 216 9.45 -21.27 10.44
N GLY A 217 9.29 -22.33 9.65
CA GLY A 217 10.07 -23.55 9.79
C GLY A 217 11.50 -23.19 9.41
N GLY A 218 12.35 -22.95 10.42
CA GLY A 218 13.69 -22.39 10.25
C GLY A 218 14.47 -23.03 9.11
N THR A 219 14.45 -22.37 7.95
CA THR A 219 15.43 -22.56 6.88
C THR A 219 15.38 -21.32 5.99
N VAL A 220 16.44 -20.52 6.12
CA VAL A 220 16.88 -19.52 5.14
C VAL A 220 17.33 -20.26 3.88
#